data_AF-A0A4U9CY78-F1
#
_entry.id   AF-A0A4U9CY78-F1
#
_cell.length_a   1.000
_cell.length_b   1.000
_cell.length_c   1.000
_cell.angle_alpha   90.00
_cell.angle_beta   90.00
_cell.angle_gamma   90.00
#
_symmetry.space_group_name_H-M   'P 1'
#
loop_
_entity.id
_entity.type
_entity.pdbx_description
1 polymer ?
#
loop_
_entity_poly.entity_id
_entity_poly.type
_entity_poly.pdbx_seq_one_letter_code
_entity_poly.pdbx_strand_id
1 'polypeptide(L)'
;MWQAISNLLSEWHTEAAEIELRNELPGGEIHAAWHLRFGGKDYFVKCDERELLPIFTAEADQLELLSRSKTVHVPQVFAVGSDRDYSFMVMEYLPPRPLDAHNAFLLGQQIAHLHQWSDQPQFGARF
;
A
#
# COMPACT_ATOMS: atom_id res chain seq x y z
N MET A 1 10.48 0.24 14.84
CA MET A 1 9.43 0.25 13.80
C MET A 1 8.39 -0.83 14.06
N TRP A 2 8.81 -2.10 14.16
CA TRP A 2 7.89 -3.24 14.32
C TRP A 2 6.91 -3.13 15.49
N GLN A 3 7.34 -2.62 16.64
CA GLN A 3 6.42 -2.40 17.77
C GLN A 3 5.32 -1.39 17.43
N ALA A 4 5.64 -0.32 16.71
CA ALA A 4 4.66 0.67 16.27
C ALA A 4 3.68 0.06 15.25
N ILE A 5 4.19 -0.73 14.30
CA ILE A 5 3.36 -1.48 13.34
C ILE A 5 2.44 -2.47 14.06
N SER A 6 2.96 -3.27 15.01
CA SER A 6 2.14 -4.20 15.79
C SER A 6 1.03 -3.47 16.54
N ASN A 7 1.34 -2.37 17.20
CA ASN A 7 0.33 -1.60 17.95
C ASN A 7 -0.77 -1.08 17.02
N LEU A 8 -0.41 -0.55 15.85
CA LEU A 8 -1.37 -0.06 14.85
C LEU A 8 -2.21 -1.21 14.28
N LEU A 9 -1.59 -2.35 13.93
CA LEU A 9 -2.32 -3.49 13.40
C LEU A 9 -3.23 -4.14 14.45
N SER A 10 -2.89 -4.09 15.73
CA SER A 10 -3.76 -4.59 16.80
C SER A 10 -5.12 -3.86 16.84
N GLU A 11 -5.21 -2.62 16.36
CA GLU A 11 -6.50 -1.91 16.24
C GLU A 11 -7.40 -2.51 15.15
N TRP A 12 -6.81 -3.18 14.16
CA TRP A 12 -7.48 -3.83 13.03
C TRP A 12 -7.77 -5.32 13.26
N HIS A 13 -7.39 -5.86 14.42
CA HIS A 13 -7.58 -7.26 14.79
C HIS A 13 -8.38 -7.38 16.09
N THR A 14 -9.32 -8.33 16.12
CA THR A 14 -10.21 -8.53 17.29
C THR A 14 -9.55 -9.36 18.39
N GLU A 15 -8.55 -10.16 18.03
CA GLU A 15 -7.82 -11.04 18.94
C GLU A 15 -6.41 -10.50 19.19
N ALA A 16 -5.77 -10.97 20.27
CA ALA A 16 -4.37 -10.65 20.55
C ALA A 16 -3.48 -11.29 19.46
N ALA A 17 -3.23 -10.53 18.40
CA ALA A 17 -2.41 -10.92 17.27
C ALA A 17 -0.95 -10.48 17.47
N GLU A 18 -0.04 -11.28 16.92
CA GLU A 18 1.40 -11.00 16.95
C GLU A 18 2.00 -11.11 15.55
N ILE A 19 3.23 -10.63 15.40
CA ILE A 19 4.00 -10.79 14.16
C ILE A 19 4.51 -12.23 14.07
N GLU A 20 4.06 -12.95 13.05
CA GLU A 20 4.44 -14.34 12.78
C GLU A 20 5.64 -14.43 11.83
N LEU A 21 5.72 -13.51 10.85
CA LEU A 21 6.76 -13.52 9.82
C LEU A 21 7.12 -12.09 9.39
N ARG A 22 8.41 -11.87 9.13
CA ARG A 22 8.95 -10.66 8.50
C ARG A 22 9.97 -11.10 7.47
N ASN A 23 9.65 -10.96 6.18
CA ASN A 23 10.56 -11.26 5.10
C ASN A 23 10.82 -9.99 4.29
N GLU A 24 12.07 -9.62 4.13
CA GLU A 24 12.45 -8.51 3.26
C GLU A 24 12.22 -8.93 1.81
N LEU A 25 11.61 -8.04 1.04
CA LEU A 25 11.30 -8.28 -0.37
C LEU A 25 12.38 -7.66 -1.26
N PRO A 26 12.86 -8.39 -2.28
CA PRO A 26 13.78 -7.83 -3.25
C PRO A 26 13.10 -6.73 -4.07
N GLY A 27 13.87 -5.72 -4.52
CA GLY A 27 13.37 -4.66 -5.41
C GLY A 27 12.81 -3.41 -4.71
N GLY A 28 12.99 -3.28 -3.39
CA GLY A 28 12.81 -2.01 -2.67
C GLY A 28 13.93 -1.02 -2.99
N GLU A 29 14.02 -0.54 -4.23
CA GLU A 29 15.15 0.31 -4.67
C GLU A 29 15.09 1.74 -4.09
N ILE A 30 13.90 2.21 -3.72
CA ILE A 30 13.69 3.55 -3.13
C ILE A 30 13.42 3.45 -1.61
N HIS A 31 12.60 2.49 -1.19
CA HIS A 31 12.25 2.26 0.22
C HIS A 31 12.38 0.77 0.53
N ALA A 32 12.80 0.44 1.75
CA ALA A 32 12.82 -0.94 2.19
C ALA A 32 11.38 -1.51 2.20
N ALA A 33 11.23 -2.72 1.66
CA ALA A 33 9.94 -3.37 1.45
C ALA A 33 9.90 -4.73 2.15
N TRP A 34 8.79 -5.03 2.82
CA TRP A 34 8.65 -6.25 3.62
C TRP A 34 7.31 -6.93 3.37
N HIS A 35 7.35 -8.26 3.32
CA HIS A 35 6.18 -9.13 3.52
C HIS A 35 6.09 -9.46 5.01
N LEU A 36 4.98 -9.04 5.63
CA LEU A 36 4.68 -9.21 7.04
C LEU A 36 3.50 -10.16 7.19
N ARG A 37 3.59 -11.16 8.07
CA ARG A 37 2.43 -11.92 8.53
C ARG A 37 2.08 -11.54 9.96
N PHE A 38 0.83 -11.15 10.19
CA PHE A 38 0.33 -10.71 11.49
C PHE A 38 -1.09 -11.22 11.71
N GLY A 39 -1.32 -12.00 12.79
CA GLY A 39 -2.62 -12.57 13.11
C GLY A 39 -3.23 -13.38 11.95
N GLY A 40 -2.41 -14.22 11.30
CA GLY A 40 -2.79 -15.02 10.15
C GLY A 40 -3.00 -14.26 8.82
N LYS A 41 -2.93 -12.92 8.82
CA LYS A 41 -3.08 -12.07 7.62
C LYS A 41 -1.74 -11.59 7.08
N ASP A 42 -1.68 -11.42 5.76
CA ASP A 42 -0.49 -10.98 5.04
C ASP A 42 -0.57 -9.48 4.70
N TYR A 43 0.52 -8.77 4.96
CA TYR A 43 0.66 -7.33 4.76
C TYR A 43 1.94 -7.01 4.00
N PHE A 44 1.89 -5.94 3.21
CA PHE A 44 3.05 -5.32 2.60
C PHE A 44 3.40 -4.07 3.39
N VAL A 45 4.67 -3.92 3.76
CA VAL A 45 5.16 -2.77 4.51
C VAL A 45 6.26 -2.08 3.70
N LYS A 46 6.07 -0.78 3.44
CA LYS A 46 7.16 0.11 3.04
C LYS A 46 7.66 0.85 4.27
N CYS A 47 8.97 1.04 4.36
CA CYS A 47 9.56 1.85 5.42
C CYS A 47 10.83 2.55 4.98
N ASP A 48 11.11 3.68 5.61
CA ASP A 48 12.31 4.47 5.38
C ASP A 48 12.55 5.44 6.55
N GLU A 49 13.50 6.36 6.41
CA GLU A 49 13.75 7.47 7.34
C GLU A 49 12.46 8.17 7.75
N ARG A 50 12.41 8.61 9.01
CA ARG A 50 11.23 9.25 9.61
C ARG A 50 10.73 10.46 8.82
N GLU A 51 11.66 11.23 8.25
CA GLU A 51 11.42 12.45 7.48
C GLU A 51 10.59 12.20 6.22
N LEU A 52 10.52 10.96 5.75
CA LEU A 52 9.76 10.54 4.57
C LEU A 52 8.30 10.18 4.88
N LEU A 53 7.84 10.37 6.13
CA LEU A 53 6.43 10.24 6.50
C LEU A 53 5.46 11.02 5.57
N PRO A 54 5.76 12.26 5.14
CA PRO A 54 4.89 12.97 4.19
C PRO A 54 4.76 12.27 2.85
N ILE A 55 5.81 11.56 2.38
CA ILE A 55 5.77 10.80 1.13
C ILE A 55 4.83 9.60 1.27
N PHE A 56 4.94 8.84 2.37
CA PHE A 56 4.04 7.72 2.64
C PHE A 56 2.59 8.17 2.85
N THR A 57 2.37 9.33 3.47
CA THR A 57 1.04 9.93 3.61
C THR A 57 0.45 10.28 2.25
N ALA A 58 1.23 10.97 1.41
CA ALA A 58 0.80 11.32 0.06
C ALA A 58 0.54 10.08 -0.81
N GLU A 59 1.33 9.01 -0.67
CA GLU A 59 1.10 7.75 -1.39
C GLU A 59 -0.21 7.08 -0.94
N ALA A 60 -0.50 7.06 0.37
CA ALA A 60 -1.75 6.53 0.89
C ALA A 60 -2.98 7.30 0.36
N ASP A 61 -2.91 8.64 0.34
CA ASP A 61 -3.96 9.48 -0.23
C ASP A 61 -4.18 9.22 -1.73
N GLN A 62 -3.10 8.98 -2.49
CA GLN A 62 -3.17 8.63 -3.91
C GLN A 62 -3.85 7.28 -4.14
N LEU A 63 -3.53 6.25 -3.33
CA LEU A 63 -4.17 4.94 -3.43
C LEU A 63 -5.65 5.01 -3.06
N GLU A 64 -6.01 5.79 -2.04
CA GLU A 64 -7.41 6.03 -1.66
C GLU A 64 -8.17 6.76 -2.77
N LEU A 65 -7.56 7.75 -3.44
CA LEU A 65 -8.17 8.41 -4.60
C LEU A 65 -8.38 7.44 -5.76
N LEU A 66 -7.37 6.61 -6.06
CA LEU A 66 -7.47 5.59 -7.11
C LEU A 66 -8.54 4.54 -6.78
N SER A 67 -8.67 4.11 -5.52
CA SER A 67 -9.67 3.13 -5.10
C SER A 67 -11.10 3.62 -5.39
N ARG A 68 -11.35 4.92 -5.18
CA ARG A 68 -12.65 5.58 -5.44
C ARG A 68 -13.03 5.61 -6.91
N SER A 69 -12.06 5.57 -7.82
CA SER A 69 -12.33 5.47 -9.26
C SER A 69 -13.05 4.17 -9.64
N LYS A 70 -12.91 3.10 -8.83
CA LYS A 70 -13.45 1.76 -9.09
C LYS A 70 -13.07 1.20 -10.47
N THR A 71 -11.90 1.59 -10.98
CA THR A 71 -11.42 1.20 -12.31
C THR A 71 -10.39 0.08 -12.24
N VAL A 72 -9.25 0.35 -11.62
CA VAL A 72 -8.16 -0.60 -11.39
C VAL A 72 -8.14 -1.03 -9.92
N HIS A 73 -7.81 -2.30 -9.68
CA HIS A 73 -7.62 -2.80 -8.33
C HIS A 73 -6.31 -2.23 -7.74
N VAL A 74 -6.41 -1.64 -6.55
CA VAL A 74 -5.30 -1.08 -5.78
C VAL A 74 -5.31 -1.68 -4.38
N PRO A 75 -4.14 -1.88 -3.74
CA PRO A 75 -4.08 -2.43 -2.40
C PRO A 75 -4.73 -1.49 -1.38
N GLN A 76 -5.47 -2.05 -0.43
CA GLN A 76 -5.99 -1.28 0.70
C GLN A 76 -4.85 -0.84 1.62
N VAL A 77 -4.84 0.44 2.02
CA VAL A 77 -3.94 0.96 3.04
C VAL A 77 -4.58 0.79 4.41
N PHE A 78 -3.87 0.17 5.35
CA PHE A 78 -4.33 -0.04 6.73
C PHE A 78 -3.81 1.02 7.68
N ALA A 79 -2.55 1.43 7.51
CA ALA A 79 -1.93 2.41 8.38
C ALA A 79 -0.78 3.13 7.70
N VAL A 80 -0.59 4.39 8.08
CA VAL A 80 0.63 5.18 7.84
C VAL A 80 1.09 5.70 9.19
N GLY A 81 2.38 5.61 9.47
CA GLY A 81 2.89 5.98 10.78
C GLY A 81 4.39 6.21 10.79
N SER A 82 4.89 6.63 11.94
CA SER A 82 6.32 6.72 12.19
C SER A 82 6.62 6.37 13.64
N ASP A 83 7.86 6.01 13.89
CA ASP A 83 8.42 5.97 15.23
C ASP A 83 9.54 7.00 15.37
N ARG A 84 10.54 6.74 16.24
CA ARG A 84 11.66 7.63 16.46
C ARG A 84 12.56 7.79 15.24
N ASP A 85 12.78 6.71 14.50
CA ASP A 85 13.84 6.62 13.49
C ASP A 85 13.28 6.33 12.09
N TYR A 86 12.09 5.71 12.00
CA TYR A 86 11.50 5.27 10.74
C TYR A 86 10.10 5.82 10.52
N SER A 87 9.75 6.04 9.26
CA SER A 87 8.38 6.17 8.78
C SER A 87 7.99 4.91 7.99
N PHE A 88 6.70 4.60 7.95
CA PHE A 88 6.22 3.39 7.31
C PHE A 88 4.78 3.51 6.84
N MET A 89 4.44 2.64 5.88
CA MET A 89 3.10 2.44 5.36
C MET A 89 2.80 0.95 5.31
N VAL A 90 1.65 0.56 5.84
CA VAL A 90 1.17 -0.83 5.92
C VAL A 90 -0.05 -0.96 5.03
N MET A 91 0.01 -1.88 4.07
CA MET A 91 -1.04 -2.10 3.07
C MET A 91 -1.27 -3.59 2.80
N GLU A 92 -2.31 -3.89 2.04
CA GLU A 92 -2.64 -5.23 1.57
C GLU A 92 -1.46 -5.86 0.82
N TYR A 93 -1.11 -7.09 1.18
CA TYR A 93 -0.15 -7.87 0.41
C TYR A 93 -0.84 -8.51 -0.80
N LEU A 94 -0.46 -8.09 -2.00
CA LEU A 94 -0.90 -8.70 -3.25
C LEU A 94 0.14 -9.72 -3.72
N PRO A 95 -0.15 -11.04 -3.68
CA PRO A 95 0.79 -12.05 -4.13
C PRO A 95 1.14 -11.85 -5.62
N PRO A 96 2.44 -11.75 -5.98
CA PRO A 96 2.85 -11.61 -7.37
C PRO A 96 2.34 -12.79 -8.20
N ARG A 97 1.75 -12.50 -9.36
CA ARG A 97 1.32 -13.51 -10.34
C ARG A 97 1.86 -13.13 -11.70
N PRO A 98 2.30 -14.11 -12.52
CA PRO A 98 2.66 -13.84 -13.90
C PRO A 98 1.51 -13.17 -14.65
N LEU A 99 1.81 -12.15 -15.44
CA LEU A 99 0.81 -11.47 -16.25
C LEU A 99 0.53 -12.30 -17.51
N ASP A 100 -0.63 -12.97 -17.54
CA ASP A 100 -1.10 -13.65 -18.74
C ASP A 100 -1.85 -12.71 -19.69
N ALA A 101 -2.07 -13.16 -20.94
CA ALA A 101 -2.69 -12.36 -21.97
C ALA A 101 -4.12 -11.89 -21.63
N HIS A 102 -4.89 -12.70 -20.90
CA HIS A 102 -6.25 -12.34 -20.51
C HIS A 102 -6.24 -11.25 -19.44
N ASN A 103 -5.43 -11.41 -18.39
CA ASN A 103 -5.25 -10.39 -17.35
C ASN A 103 -4.63 -9.10 -17.90
N ALA A 104 -3.70 -9.18 -18.86
CA ALA A 104 -3.17 -8.02 -19.55
C ALA A 104 -4.26 -7.25 -20.32
N PHE A 105 -5.14 -7.96 -21.03
CA PHE A 105 -6.26 -7.35 -21.74
C PHE A 105 -7.26 -6.68 -20.79
N LEU A 106 -7.58 -7.32 -19.66
CA LEU A 106 -8.44 -6.73 -18.63
C LEU A 106 -7.82 -5.48 -18.01
N LEU A 107 -6.53 -5.55 -17.65
CA LEU A 107 -5.80 -4.40 -17.11
C LEU A 107 -5.79 -3.23 -18.10
N GLY A 108 -5.60 -3.51 -19.39
CA GLY A 108 -5.67 -2.48 -20.44
C GLY A 108 -7.02 -1.77 -20.50
N GLN A 109 -8.13 -2.50 -20.39
CA GLN A 109 -9.48 -1.92 -20.33
C GLN A 109 -9.70 -1.09 -19.06
N GLN A 110 -9.22 -1.57 -17.90
CA GLN A 110 -9.35 -0.85 -16.63
C GLN A 110 -8.59 0.48 -16.65
N ILE A 111 -7.36 0.47 -17.18
CA ILE A 111 -6.55 1.69 -17.35
C ILE A 111 -7.21 2.64 -18.35
N ALA A 112 -7.73 2.14 -19.47
CA ALA A 112 -8.44 2.98 -20.44
C ALA A 112 -9.67 3.67 -19.80
N HIS A 113 -10.43 2.95 -18.98
CA HIS A 113 -11.56 3.51 -18.26
C HIS A 113 -11.13 4.57 -17.23
N LEU A 114 -10.02 4.33 -16.50
CA LEU A 114 -9.46 5.33 -15.60
C LEU A 114 -9.10 6.63 -16.33
N HIS A 115 -8.48 6.54 -17.51
CA HIS A 115 -8.10 7.71 -18.31
C HIS A 115 -9.28 8.49 -18.92
N GLN A 116 -10.45 7.87 -19.03
CA GLN A 116 -11.65 8.55 -19.54
C GLN A 116 -12.32 9.47 -18.51
N TRP A 117 -11.83 9.46 -17.26
CA TRP A 117 -12.25 10.42 -16.24
C TRP A 117 -11.88 11.84 -16.67
N SER A 118 -12.88 12.68 -16.94
CA SER A 118 -12.73 13.85 -17.83
C SER A 118 -13.23 15.19 -17.27
N ASP A 119 -13.51 15.28 -15.96
CA ASP A 119 -14.08 16.50 -15.38
C ASP A 119 -13.02 17.51 -14.89
N GLN A 120 -11.73 17.28 -15.15
CA GLN A 120 -10.66 18.16 -14.67
C GLN A 120 -10.12 19.09 -15.77
N PRO A 121 -10.37 20.43 -15.68
CA PRO A 121 -9.96 21.38 -16.71
C PRO A 121 -8.47 21.80 -16.63
N GLN A 122 -7.73 21.32 -15.63
CA GLN A 122 -6.33 21.70 -15.37
C GLN A 122 -5.50 20.46 -15.04
N PHE A 123 -4.22 20.48 -15.39
CA PHE A 123 -3.27 19.44 -14.98
C PHE A 123 -2.90 19.56 -13.49
N GLY A 124 -2.50 18.44 -12.89
CA GLY A 124 -2.17 18.32 -11.46
C GLY A 124 -3.26 17.56 -10.69
N ALA A 125 -2.98 17.15 -9.45
CA ALA A 125 -4.00 16.61 -8.56
C ALA A 125 -4.40 17.68 -7.54
N ARG A 126 -5.70 17.84 -7.30
CA ARG A 126 -6.20 18.66 -6.17
C ARG A 126 -6.32 17.76 -4.95
N PHE A 127 -5.44 17.99 -3.98
CA PHE A 127 -5.50 17.42 -2.62
C PHE A 127 -6.08 18.47 -1.68
#